data_AF-A0A2E3W4M5-F1
#
_entry.id   AF-A0A2E3W4M5-F1
#
_cell.length_a   1.000
_cell.length_b   1.000
_cell.length_c   1.000
_cell.angle_alpha   90.00
_cell.angle_beta   90.00
_cell.angle_gamma   90.00
#
_symmetry.space_group_name_H-M   'P 1'
#
loop_
_entity.id
_entity.type
_entity.pdbx_description
1 polymer ?
#
loop_
_entity_poly.entity_id
_entity_poly.type
_entity_poly.pdbx_seq_one_letter_code
_entity_poly.pdbx_strand_id
1 'polypeptide(L)'
;MAARKRRKTSKREENEIKLFFSKYIFTSQTLPFIFVFSVMGILFVLIRMKGIEQDYKFNEVAKTLKIKQIENKELKADRARMLSVKNLKGFAKRFNLKEPDEKHIIIIP
;
A
#
# COMPACT_ATOMS: atom_id res chain seq x y z
N MET A 1 -8.34 -66.54 -16.04
CA MET A 1 -9.44 -65.86 -15.30
C MET A 1 -8.92 -65.28 -13.99
N ALA A 2 -8.51 -64.00 -13.93
CA ALA A 2 -8.05 -63.40 -12.66
C ALA A 2 -8.10 -61.85 -12.62
N ALA A 3 -9.08 -61.21 -13.29
CA ALA A 3 -9.12 -59.74 -13.41
C ALA A 3 -10.40 -59.10 -12.86
N ARG A 4 -10.92 -59.55 -11.70
CA ARG A 4 -12.16 -58.96 -11.13
C ARG A 4 -12.18 -58.64 -9.63
N LYS A 5 -11.04 -58.70 -8.92
CA LYS A 5 -11.00 -58.56 -7.46
C LYS A 5 -10.19 -57.36 -6.94
N ARG A 6 -10.30 -56.17 -7.57
CA ARG A 6 -9.68 -54.92 -7.05
C ARG A 6 -10.63 -53.72 -6.87
N ARG A 7 -11.91 -53.82 -7.26
CA ARG A 7 -12.88 -52.69 -7.17
C ARG A 7 -13.66 -52.59 -5.84
N LYS A 8 -13.49 -53.53 -4.90
CA LYS A 8 -14.27 -53.55 -3.64
C LYS A 8 -13.63 -52.79 -2.47
N THR A 9 -12.33 -52.54 -2.49
CA THR A 9 -11.62 -51.87 -1.38
C THR A 9 -11.81 -50.34 -1.39
N SER A 10 -11.71 -49.69 -2.55
CA SER A 10 -11.90 -48.22 -2.65
C SER A 10 -13.31 -47.75 -2.27
N LYS A 11 -14.36 -48.55 -2.55
CA LYS A 11 -15.73 -48.23 -2.11
C LYS A 11 -15.93 -48.33 -0.59
N ARG A 12 -15.09 -49.10 0.12
CA ARG A 12 -15.22 -49.30 1.57
C ARG A 12 -14.63 -48.12 2.34
N GLU A 13 -13.47 -47.63 1.90
CA GLU A 13 -12.83 -46.42 2.45
C GLU A 13 -13.66 -45.15 2.20
N GLU A 14 -14.25 -44.98 1.00
CA GLU A 14 -15.17 -43.86 0.74
C GLU A 14 -16.39 -43.88 1.68
N ASN A 15 -16.90 -45.06 2.03
CA ASN A 15 -18.02 -45.20 2.94
C ASN A 15 -17.63 -44.89 4.39
N GLU A 16 -16.42 -45.26 4.82
CA GLU A 16 -15.92 -44.94 6.16
C GLU A 16 -15.65 -43.45 6.36
N ILE A 17 -15.08 -42.78 5.35
CA ILE A 17 -14.91 -41.32 5.35
C ILE A 17 -16.29 -40.64 5.40
N LYS A 18 -17.25 -41.04 4.55
CA LYS A 18 -18.60 -40.48 4.58
C LYS A 18 -19.31 -40.68 5.92
N LEU A 19 -19.14 -41.84 6.56
CA LEU A 19 -19.68 -42.13 7.89
C LEU A 19 -19.03 -41.28 8.99
N PHE A 20 -17.73 -41.05 8.90
CA PHE A 20 -17.01 -40.23 9.86
C PHE A 20 -17.40 -38.75 9.73
N PHE A 21 -17.51 -38.24 8.50
CA PHE A 21 -17.98 -36.90 8.22
C PHE A 21 -19.44 -36.72 8.66
N SER A 22 -20.36 -37.66 8.36
CA SER A 22 -21.75 -37.52 8.79
C SER A 22 -21.92 -37.55 10.32
N LYS A 23 -21.08 -38.32 11.02
CA LYS A 23 -21.18 -38.49 12.47
C LYS A 23 -20.52 -37.35 13.26
N TYR A 24 -19.37 -36.85 12.81
CA TYR A 24 -18.60 -35.83 13.56
C TYR A 24 -18.76 -34.41 13.00
N ILE A 25 -18.88 -34.25 11.68
CA ILE A 25 -18.91 -32.93 11.02
C ILE A 25 -20.35 -32.45 10.79
N PHE A 26 -21.29 -33.35 10.51
CA PHE A 26 -22.72 -33.03 10.34
C PHE A 26 -23.54 -33.16 11.63
N THR A 27 -22.89 -33.04 12.79
CA THR A 27 -23.61 -32.93 14.07
C THR A 27 -24.04 -31.47 14.27
N SER A 28 -25.30 -31.24 14.66
CA SER A 28 -25.89 -29.88 14.80
C SER A 28 -25.10 -28.96 15.73
N GLN A 29 -24.31 -29.52 16.65
CA GLN A 29 -23.50 -28.77 17.60
C GLN A 29 -22.11 -28.40 17.07
N THR A 30 -21.50 -29.21 16.20
CA THR A 30 -20.13 -28.99 15.70
C THR A 30 -20.08 -28.18 14.41
N LEU A 31 -21.14 -28.25 13.61
CA LEU A 31 -21.28 -27.55 12.33
C LEU A 31 -21.16 -26.00 12.45
N PRO A 32 -21.78 -25.31 13.44
CA PRO A 32 -21.61 -23.87 13.59
C PRO A 32 -20.16 -23.44 13.85
N PHE A 33 -19.40 -24.21 14.64
CA PHE A 33 -17.99 -23.92 14.91
C PHE A 33 -17.14 -24.01 13.65
N ILE A 34 -17.38 -25.01 12.81
CA ILE A 34 -16.66 -25.18 11.54
C ILE A 34 -16.91 -23.98 10.62
N PHE A 35 -18.14 -23.46 10.56
CA PHE A 35 -18.45 -22.24 9.82
C PHE A 35 -17.72 -21.02 10.38
N VAL A 36 -17.70 -20.84 11.71
CA VAL A 36 -16.98 -19.73 12.34
C VAL A 36 -15.48 -19.80 12.04
N PHE A 37 -14.86 -20.97 12.17
CA PHE A 37 -13.44 -21.15 11.85
C PHE A 37 -13.16 -20.97 10.36
N SER A 38 -14.06 -21.42 9.48
CA SER A 38 -13.94 -21.20 8.04
C SER A 38 -13.99 -19.71 7.70
N VAL A 39 -14.95 -18.97 8.27
CA VAL A 39 -15.08 -17.51 8.10
C VAL A 39 -13.86 -16.79 8.65
N MET A 40 -13.37 -17.17 9.83
CA MET A 40 -12.13 -16.62 10.40
C MET A 40 -10.92 -16.87 9.49
N GLY A 41 -10.79 -18.07 8.94
CA GLY A 41 -9.71 -18.43 8.01
C GLY A 41 -9.75 -17.57 6.74
N ILE A 42 -10.93 -17.39 6.15
CA ILE A 42 -11.12 -16.54 4.97
C ILE A 42 -10.78 -15.08 5.30
N LEU A 43 -11.28 -14.56 6.42
CA LEU A 43 -10.97 -13.20 6.88
C LEU A 43 -9.46 -13.00 7.08
N PHE A 44 -8.77 -13.96 7.68
CA PHE A 44 -7.33 -13.88 7.87
C PHE A 44 -6.58 -13.75 6.54
N VAL A 45 -6.93 -14.59 5.54
CA VAL A 45 -6.31 -14.52 4.21
C VAL A 45 -6.61 -13.18 3.54
N LEU A 46 -7.85 -12.69 3.62
CA LEU A 46 -8.23 -11.40 3.05
C LEU A 46 -7.48 -10.24 3.71
N ILE A 47 -7.34 -10.23 5.04
CA ILE A 47 -6.57 -9.22 5.76
C ILE A 47 -5.11 -9.25 5.32
N ARG A 48 -4.50 -10.43 5.18
CA ARG A 48 -3.10 -10.56 4.75
C ARG A 48 -2.89 -10.04 3.33
N MET A 49 -3.77 -10.39 2.39
CA MET A 49 -3.70 -9.90 1.02
C MET A 49 -3.92 -8.39 0.93
N LYS A 50 -4.88 -7.86 1.68
CA LYS A 50 -5.17 -6.43 1.72
C LYS A 50 -4.04 -5.61 2.37
N GLY A 51 -3.37 -6.17 3.37
CA GLY A 51 -2.18 -5.56 3.96
C GLY A 51 -1.04 -5.40 2.96
N ILE A 52 -0.78 -6.43 2.15
CA ILE A 52 0.25 -6.39 1.10
C ILE A 52 -0.09 -5.32 0.04
N GLU A 53 -1.34 -5.25 -0.41
CA GLU A 53 -1.78 -4.21 -1.36
C GLU A 53 -1.62 -2.79 -0.80
N GLN A 54 -1.97 -2.61 0.47
CA GLN A 54 -1.83 -1.34 1.16
C GLN A 54 -0.36 -0.91 1.25
N ASP A 55 0.55 -1.83 1.59
CA ASP A 55 1.99 -1.54 1.66
C ASP A 55 2.54 -1.11 0.30
N TYR A 56 2.11 -1.72 -0.80
CA TYR A 56 2.51 -1.31 -2.14
C TYR A 56 2.08 0.13 -2.45
N LYS A 57 0.82 0.47 -2.18
CA LYS A 57 0.29 1.83 -2.38
C LYS A 57 1.02 2.85 -1.48
N PHE A 58 1.28 2.51 -0.23
CA PHE A 58 2.02 3.38 0.68
C PHE A 58 3.44 3.65 0.19
N ASN A 59 4.13 2.62 -0.33
CA ASN A 59 5.48 2.78 -0.86
C ASN A 59 5.51 3.71 -2.09
N GLU A 60 4.52 3.63 -2.96
CA GLU A 60 4.39 4.53 -4.12
C GLU A 60 4.20 5.99 -3.68
N VAL A 61 3.28 6.22 -2.74
CA VAL A 61 3.05 7.57 -2.18
C VAL A 61 4.32 8.08 -1.48
N ALA A 62 4.99 7.25 -0.69
CA ALA A 62 6.22 7.62 0.01
C ALA A 62 7.34 8.01 -0.96
N LYS A 63 7.50 7.30 -2.08
CA LYS A 63 8.46 7.68 -3.13
C LYS A 63 8.12 9.03 -3.75
N THR A 64 6.86 9.26 -4.07
CA THR A 64 6.39 10.52 -4.65
C THR A 64 6.63 11.69 -3.70
N LEU A 65 6.35 11.51 -2.40
CA LEU A 65 6.63 12.51 -1.37
C LEU A 65 8.12 12.84 -1.27
N LYS A 66 9.00 11.84 -1.33
CA LYS A 66 10.46 12.08 -1.33
C LYS A 66 10.90 12.91 -2.53
N ILE A 67 10.40 12.60 -3.74
CA ILE A 67 10.71 13.36 -4.95
C ILE A 67 10.24 14.81 -4.78
N LYS A 68 8.99 15.02 -4.36
CA LYS A 68 8.42 16.36 -4.15
C LYS A 68 9.17 17.15 -3.08
N GLN A 69 9.69 16.50 -2.05
CA GLN A 69 10.52 17.15 -1.03
C GLN A 69 11.86 17.61 -1.59
N ILE A 70 12.50 16.81 -2.45
CA ILE A 70 13.76 17.19 -3.12
C ILE A 70 13.50 18.35 -4.08
N GLU A 71 12.47 18.23 -4.93
CA GLU A 71 12.05 19.29 -5.86
C GLU A 71 11.78 20.61 -5.12
N ASN A 72 11.12 20.57 -3.96
CA ASN A 72 10.89 21.76 -3.15
C ASN A 72 12.20 22.36 -2.59
N LYS A 73 13.17 21.53 -2.19
CA LYS A 73 14.49 22.02 -1.76
C LYS A 73 15.22 22.71 -2.90
N GLU A 74 15.19 22.13 -4.10
CA GLU A 74 15.78 22.71 -5.31
C GLU A 74 15.10 24.03 -5.68
N LEU A 75 13.77 24.06 -5.74
CA LEU A 75 13.00 25.28 -6.01
C LEU A 75 13.28 26.40 -5.00
N LYS A 76 13.47 26.07 -3.71
CA LYS A 76 13.89 27.04 -2.69
C LYS A 76 15.29 27.57 -2.94
N ALA A 77 16.22 26.69 -3.32
CA ALA A 77 17.60 27.08 -3.65
C ALA A 77 17.63 27.96 -4.91
N ASP A 78 16.87 27.63 -5.94
CA ASP A 78 16.75 28.43 -7.16
C ASP A 78 16.07 29.78 -6.91
N ARG A 79 15.03 29.81 -6.07
CA ARG A 79 14.43 31.06 -5.62
C ARG A 79 15.46 31.94 -4.91
N ALA A 80 16.22 31.39 -3.97
CA ALA A 80 17.27 32.14 -3.28
C ALA A 80 18.37 32.63 -4.24
N ARG A 81 18.76 31.82 -5.22
CA ARG A 81 19.70 32.19 -6.28
C ARG A 81 19.16 33.34 -7.13
N MET A 82 17.90 33.29 -7.56
CA MET A 82 17.26 34.37 -8.33
C MET A 82 17.14 35.67 -7.52
N LEU A 83 16.88 35.56 -6.22
CA LEU A 83 16.81 36.70 -5.29
C LEU A 83 18.19 37.18 -4.81
N SER A 84 19.29 36.61 -5.29
CA SER A 84 20.63 37.11 -4.95
C SER A 84 20.84 38.53 -5.49
N VAL A 85 21.59 39.34 -4.74
CA VAL A 85 21.87 40.75 -5.11
C VAL A 85 22.41 40.87 -6.53
N LYS A 86 23.28 39.95 -6.95
CA LYS A 86 23.83 39.91 -8.32
C LYS A 86 22.74 39.78 -9.38
N ASN A 87 21.81 38.84 -9.19
CA ASN A 87 20.72 38.60 -10.14
C ASN A 87 19.69 39.72 -10.07
N LEU A 88 19.34 40.22 -8.88
CA LEU A 88 18.44 41.38 -8.71
C LEU A 88 18.97 42.63 -9.41
N LYS A 89 20.27 42.95 -9.29
CA LYS A 89 20.90 44.04 -10.05
C LYS A 89 20.87 43.79 -11.56
N GLY A 90 21.06 42.54 -11.98
CA GLY A 90 20.92 42.13 -13.38
C GLY A 90 19.50 42.35 -13.93
N PHE A 91 18.47 41.97 -13.17
CA PHE A 91 17.08 42.21 -13.52
C PHE A 91 16.74 43.70 -13.52
N ALA A 92 17.20 44.46 -12.53
CA ALA A 92 16.99 45.91 -12.47
C ALA A 92 17.54 46.62 -13.71
N LYS A 93 18.75 46.24 -14.16
CA LYS A 93 19.34 46.74 -15.40
C LYS A 93 18.53 46.34 -16.64
N ARG A 94 18.06 45.09 -16.72
CA ARG A 94 17.27 44.60 -17.87
C ARG A 94 15.92 45.29 -18.01
N PHE A 95 15.28 45.63 -16.89
CA PHE A 95 13.95 46.24 -16.87
C PHE A 95 13.97 47.75 -16.60
N ASN A 96 15.15 48.41 -16.68
CA ASN A 96 15.33 49.84 -16.41
C ASN A 96 14.77 50.31 -15.05
N LEU A 97 14.92 49.48 -14.01
CA LEU A 97 14.53 49.82 -12.64
C LEU A 97 15.68 50.55 -11.94
N LYS A 98 15.36 51.59 -11.17
CA LYS A 98 16.33 52.27 -10.29
C LYS A 98 16.67 51.39 -9.09
N GLU A 99 17.93 51.40 -8.67
CA GLU A 99 18.33 50.77 -7.39
C GLU A 99 17.59 51.48 -6.24
N PRO A 100 17.08 50.73 -5.25
CA PRO A 100 16.33 51.31 -4.14
C PRO A 100 17.26 52.16 -3.25
N ASP A 101 16.81 53.37 -2.97
CA ASP A 101 17.49 54.33 -2.09
C ASP A 101 17.05 54.13 -0.62
N GLU A 102 17.75 54.70 0.36
CA GLU A 102 17.47 54.48 1.80
C GLU A 102 15.99 54.71 2.19
N LYS A 103 15.31 55.64 1.51
CA LYS A 103 13.88 55.95 1.70
C LYS A 103 12.91 54.86 1.22
N HIS A 104 13.38 53.90 0.43
CA HIS A 104 12.58 52.83 -0.18
C HIS A 104 12.83 51.45 0.46
N ILE A 105 13.70 51.37 1.48
CA ILE A 105 13.96 50.13 2.21
C ILE A 105 12.87 49.94 3.27
N ILE A 106 12.01 48.93 3.11
CA ILE A 106 11.02 48.54 4.10
C ILE A 106 11.61 47.43 4.96
N ILE A 107 11.92 47.74 6.22
CA ILE A 107 12.35 46.74 7.21
C ILE A 107 11.09 46.15 7.84
N ILE A 108 10.84 44.87 7.61
CA ILE A 108 9.74 44.14 8.25
C ILE A 108 10.33 43.43 9.48
N PRO A 109 9.90 43.78 10.71
CA PRO A 109 10.37 43.15 11.95
C PRO A 109 9.92 41.69 12.10
#